data_AF-A0A2V6TIF7-F1
#
_entry.id   AF-A0A2V6TIF7-F1
#
_cell.length_a   1.000
_cell.length_b   1.000
_cell.length_c   1.000
_cell.angle_alpha   90.00
_cell.angle_beta   90.00
_cell.angle_gamma   90.00
#
_symmetry.space_group_name_H-M   'P 1'
#
loop_
_entity.id
_entity.type
_entity.pdbx_description
1 polymer ?
#
loop_
_entity_poly.entity_id
_entity_poly.type
_entity_poly.pdbx_seq_one_letter_code
_entity_poly.pdbx_strand_id
1 'polypeptide(L)' 'MTLDELRDRMRAAHIEIAESRLELVRRLLTDALRPIHEMDSRAVKTLEPSVTFDSRRSGG' A
#
# COMPACT_ATOMS: atom_id res chain seq x y z
N MET A 1 -8.88 -6.57 -5.99
CA MET A 1 -8.04 -7.22 -4.97
C MET A 1 -8.66 -8.55 -4.52
N THR A 2 -7.87 -9.62 -4.50
CA THR A 2 -8.28 -10.96 -4.01
C THR A 2 -7.99 -11.11 -2.52
N LEU A 3 -8.53 -12.14 -1.86
CA LEU A 3 -8.21 -12.45 -0.46
C LEU A 3 -6.76 -12.91 -0.28
N ASP A 4 -6.18 -13.54 -1.30
CA ASP A 4 -4.79 -13.97 -1.32
C ASP A 4 -3.83 -12.75 -1.29
N GLU A 5 -4.08 -11.77 -2.16
CA GLU A 5 -3.36 -10.49 -2.15
C GLU A 5 -3.51 -9.72 -0.82
N LEU A 6 -4.66 -9.85 -0.15
CA LEU A 6 -4.86 -9.23 1.16
C LEU A 6 -3.96 -9.88 2.21
N ARG A 7 -3.88 -11.21 2.22
CA ARG A 7 -3.05 -11.98 3.15
C ARG A 7 -1.56 -11.69 2.94
N ASP A 8 -1.13 -11.57 1.69
CA ASP A 8 0.26 -11.22 1.37
C ASP A 8 0.62 -9.82 1.88
N ARG A 9 -0.25 -8.82 1.65
CA ARG A 9 -0.05 -7.45 2.18
C ARG A 9 -0.08 -7.39 3.70
N MET A 10 -0.96 -8.15 4.35
CA MET A 10 -0.99 -8.26 5.81
C MET A 10 0.33 -8.79 6.35
N ARG A 11 0.90 -9.82 5.69
CA ARG A 11 2.20 -10.38 6.04
C ARG A 11 3.33 -9.38 5.84
N ALA A 12 3.33 -8.64 4.73
CA ALA A 12 4.32 -7.61 4.43
C ALA A 12 4.26 -6.42 5.40
N ALA A 13 3.05 -6.06 5.88
CA ALA A 13 2.84 -4.99 6.84
C ALA A 13 2.96 -5.44 8.30
N HIS A 14 3.15 -6.74 8.55
CA HIS A 14 3.13 -7.35 9.89
C HIS A 14 1.86 -7.02 10.69
N ILE A 15 0.69 -7.02 10.03
CA ILE A 15 -0.60 -6.70 10.65
C ILE A 15 -1.43 -7.98 10.79
N GLU A 16 -1.88 -8.26 12.02
CA GLU A 16 -2.85 -9.32 12.28
C GLU A 16 -4.28 -8.76 12.19
N ILE A 17 -5.06 -9.29 11.24
CA ILE A 17 -6.48 -8.95 11.04
C ILE A 17 -7.28 -10.22 11.31
N ALA A 18 -8.25 -10.12 12.21
CA ALA A 18 -9.18 -11.22 12.50
C ALA A 18 -9.89 -11.68 11.22
N GLU A 19 -9.99 -13.00 11.01
CA GLU A 19 -10.56 -13.58 9.79
C GLU A 19 -11.99 -13.11 9.50
N SER A 20 -12.78 -12.89 10.56
CA SER A 20 -14.14 -12.35 10.48
C SER A 20 -14.22 -10.94 9.86
N ARG A 21 -13.10 -10.21 9.82
CA ARG A 21 -13.00 -8.85 9.28
C ARG A 21 -12.32 -8.80 7.91
N LEU A 22 -11.79 -9.91 7.38
CA LEU A 22 -11.05 -9.94 6.12
C LEU A 22 -11.89 -9.48 4.93
N GLU A 23 -13.15 -9.93 4.85
CA GLU A 23 -14.09 -9.52 3.80
C GLU A 23 -14.38 -8.02 3.84
N LEU A 24 -14.53 -7.46 5.04
CA LEU A 24 -14.76 -6.03 5.25
C LEU A 24 -13.53 -5.20 4.84
N VAL A 25 -12.34 -5.63 5.26
CA VAL A 25 -11.06 -4.99 4.91
C VAL A 25 -10.80 -5.08 3.41
N ARG A 26 -11.08 -6.23 2.79
CA ARG A 26 -10.98 -6.39 1.33
C ARG A 26 -11.86 -5.39 0.60
N ARG A 27 -13.11 -5.22 1.04
CA ARG A 27 -14.04 -4.28 0.42
C ARG A 27 -13.62 -2.83 0.63
N LEU A 28 -13.17 -2.49 1.84
CA LEU A 28 -12.62 -1.16 2.17
C LEU A 28 -11.44 -0.82 1.27
N LEU A 29 -10.46 -1.71 1.16
CA LEU A 29 -9.27 -1.49 0.32
C LEU A 29 -9.64 -1.43 -1.16
N THR A 30 -10.57 -2.27 -1.62
CA THR A 30 -11.03 -2.21 -3.02
C THR A 30 -11.70 -0.88 -3.35
N ASP A 31 -12.47 -0.33 -2.42
CA ASP A 31 -13.15 0.96 -2.61
C ASP A 31 -12.17 2.14 -2.49
N ALA A 32 -11.31 2.13 -1.47
CA ALA A 32 -10.32 3.18 -1.23
C ALA A 32 -9.24 3.25 -2.32
N LEU A 33 -8.84 2.10 -2.90
CA LEU A 33 -7.86 2.05 -3.98
C LEU A 33 -8.50 2.26 -5.36
N ARG A 34 -9.83 2.20 -5.51
CA ARG A 34 -10.53 2.45 -6.78
C ARG A 34 -10.05 3.74 -7.46
N PRO A 35 -10.05 4.93 -6.79
CA PRO A 35 -9.60 6.16 -7.44
C PRO A 35 -8.12 6.14 -7.85
N ILE A 36 -7.26 5.45 -7.11
CA ILE A 36 -5.83 5.32 -7.44
C ILE A 36 -5.64 4.40 -8.65
N HIS A 37 -6.43 3.33 -8.76
CA HIS A 37 -6.42 2.44 -9.92
C HIS A 37 -7.00 3.08 -11.17
N GLU A 38 -8.01 3.95 -11.03
CA GLU A 38 -8.56 4.75 -12.13
C GLU A 38 -7.56 5.80 -12.64
N MET A 39 -6.68 6.28 -11.75
CA MET A 39 -5.51 7.08 -12.09
C MET A 39 -4.44 6.16 -12.70
N ASP A 40 -4.64 5.77 -13.96
CA ASP A 40 -3.79 4.82 -14.69
C ASP A 40 -2.30 5.09 -14.44
N SER A 41 -1.60 4.10 -13.87
CA SER A 41 -0.18 4.20 -13.50
C SER A 41 0.74 4.40 -14.71
N ARG A 42 0.24 4.25 -15.94
CA ARG A 42 0.97 4.56 -17.18
C ARG A 42 0.86 6.05 -17.56
N ALA A 43 -0.08 6.80 -16.97
CA ALA A 43 -0.20 8.24 -17.16
C ALA A 43 0.64 9.05 -16.16
N VAL A 44 1.11 8.41 -15.08
CA VAL A 44 2.04 9.04 -14.15
C VAL A 44 3.42 9.07 -14.81
N LYS A 45 3.78 10.21 -15.41
CA LYS A 45 5.16 10.50 -15.80
C LYS A 45 6.06 10.16 -14.62
N THR A 46 7.13 9.40 -14.87
CA THR A 46 8.20 9.15 -13.91
C THR A 46 8.71 10.50 -13.41
N LEU A 47 8.15 10.97 -12.30
CA LEU A 47 8.73 12.02 -11.49
C LEU A 47 9.84 11.34 -10.73
N GLU A 48 11.04 11.94 -10.77
CA GLU A 48 12.14 11.47 -9.94
C GLU A 48 11.63 11.41 -8.49
N PRO A 49 11.87 10.30 -7.77
CA PRO A 49 11.36 10.15 -6.42
C PRO A 49 11.84 11.34 -5.59
N SER A 50 10.92 11.97 -4.85
CA SER A 50 11.24 13.08 -3.96
C SER A 50 12.44 12.67 -3.11
N VAL A 51 13.56 13.39 -3.24
CA VAL A 51 14.79 13.12 -2.51
C VAL A 51 14.48 13.16 -1.02
N THR A 52 14.41 11.99 -0.39
CA THR A 52 14.36 11.89 1.06
C THR A 52 15.76 12.13 1.58
N PHE A 53 15.99 13.28 2.20
CA PHE A 53 17.20 13.51 2.98
C PHE A 53 17.21 12.52 4.15
N ASP A 54 18.11 11.55 4.08
CA ASP A 54 18.40 10.66 5.20
C ASP A 54 19.11 11.50 6.28
N SER A 55 18.42 11.75 7.40
CA SER A 55 18.98 12.49 8.54
C SER A 55 19.90 11.62 9.40
N ARG A 56 20.28 10.41 8.97
CA ARG A 56 21.19 9.53 9.70
C ARG A 56 22.60 9.62 9.13
N ARG A 57 23.21 10.80 9.24
CA ARG A 57 24.64 10.87 9.51
C ARG A 57 25.04 12.18 10.17
N SER A 58 25.61 12.08 11.38
CA SER A 58 27.01 12.45 11.64
C SER A 58 27.22 12.86 13.11
N GLY A 59 27.65 11.90 13.92
CA GLY A 59 28.52 12.14 15.08
C GLY A 59 29.51 10.97 15.06
N GLY A 60 30.81 11.16 14.85
CA GLY A 60 31.65 12.25 15.35
C GLY A 60 32.37 11.69 16.56
#